data_AF-A0A960MF29-F1
#
_entry.id   AF-A0A960MF29-F1
#
_cell.length_a   1.000
_cell.length_b   1.000
_cell.length_c   1.000
_cell.angle_alpha   90.00
_cell.angle_beta   90.00
_cell.angle_gamma   90.00
#
_symmetry.space_group_name_H-M   'P 1'
#
loop_
_entity.id
_entity.type
_entity.pdbx_description
1 polymer ?
#
loop_
_entity_poly.entity_id
_entity_poly.type
_entity_poly.pdbx_seq_one_letter_code
_entity_poly.pdbx_strand_id
1 'polypeptide(L)'
;MLRPFLSFLFCLGMGSVAVAAEIHVNPDTGDDGNDGVGSPVKTIARGIRLAQPGDTVHLAPVTYHESADLTNKHGEPGKSITLDGHGAVLDGSEPVRSAEWESLGGGLYRKVKLAPRMDDAILGRWFFLWNGQMNRMDRTSKGPSAPLKAVTELKENEWTYLASEDAFYLRLPEGRDLDAVNLRYPKRSSAVIQSVSGSHHVVRNLTGTHVYNDGFNVHGAQRSHRYENIAAIECGDDGFSAHEDADCRIDGFVSIGNSTGLCDTGTSRTHYRNVYIKDCHGYDLYFLGLEHSVENALIESRAARSLYLMGSQLPEGLRCRVSLSNVLIRRDDGDSQEIRISDRTRLETDRCTFRGLN
;
A
#
# COMPACT_ATOMS: atom_id res chain seq x y z
N MET A 1 48.59 -59.62 -16.07
CA MET A 1 48.21 -58.52 -16.98
C MET A 1 46.70 -58.53 -17.14
N LEU A 2 45.96 -57.67 -16.43
CA LEU A 2 44.55 -57.39 -16.73
C LEU A 2 44.25 -55.99 -16.18
N ARG A 3 43.85 -55.06 -17.05
CA ARG A 3 43.28 -53.75 -16.69
C ARG A 3 41.86 -53.71 -17.28
N PRO A 4 40.82 -53.41 -16.51
CA PRO A 4 39.50 -53.17 -17.07
C PRO A 4 39.39 -51.71 -17.51
N PHE A 5 38.81 -51.49 -18.69
CA PHE A 5 38.37 -50.18 -19.17
C PHE A 5 37.00 -49.88 -18.53
N LEU A 6 36.91 -48.77 -17.79
CA LEU A 6 35.64 -48.24 -17.29
C LEU A 6 35.17 -47.16 -18.29
N SER A 7 34.11 -47.44 -19.05
CA SER A 7 33.45 -46.42 -19.88
C SER A 7 32.53 -45.57 -19.01
N PHE A 8 32.82 -44.27 -18.93
CA PHE A 8 31.92 -43.27 -18.35
C PHE A 8 30.90 -42.86 -19.42
N LEU A 9 29.64 -43.24 -19.24
CA LEU A 9 28.52 -42.78 -20.06
C LEU A 9 28.09 -41.40 -19.53
N PHE A 10 28.38 -40.35 -20.29
CA PHE A 10 27.96 -38.98 -19.98
C PHE A 10 26.52 -38.78 -20.47
N CYS A 11 25.54 -38.96 -19.59
CA CYS A 11 24.15 -38.61 -19.89
C CYS A 11 23.99 -37.08 -19.90
N LEU A 12 24.00 -36.47 -21.08
CA LEU A 12 23.47 -35.11 -21.25
C LEU A 12 21.96 -35.14 -20.98
N GLY A 13 21.56 -34.78 -19.77
CA GLY A 13 20.17 -34.45 -19.47
C GLY A 13 19.76 -33.23 -20.29
N MET A 14 18.87 -33.40 -21.26
CA MET A 14 18.14 -32.29 -21.87
C MET A 14 17.26 -31.68 -20.79
N GLY A 15 17.76 -30.65 -20.11
CA GLY A 15 16.95 -29.81 -19.25
C GLY A 15 15.87 -29.16 -20.09
N SER A 16 14.60 -29.51 -19.87
CA SER A 16 13.48 -28.74 -20.36
C SER A 16 13.62 -27.32 -19.83
N VAL A 17 13.83 -26.35 -20.73
CA VAL A 17 13.71 -24.94 -20.37
C VAL A 17 12.20 -24.72 -20.20
N ALA A 18 11.72 -24.83 -18.96
CA ALA A 18 10.35 -24.49 -18.65
C ALA A 18 10.14 -23.01 -19.02
N VAL A 19 9.25 -22.78 -19.99
CA VAL A 19 8.84 -21.42 -20.39
C VAL A 19 8.09 -20.81 -19.21
N ALA A 20 8.40 -19.56 -18.88
CA ALA A 20 7.66 -18.78 -17.89
C ALA A 20 6.16 -18.81 -18.21
N ALA A 21 5.33 -19.13 -17.22
CA ALA A 21 3.89 -19.16 -17.41
C ALA A 21 3.29 -17.76 -17.38
N GLU A 22 2.30 -17.54 -18.25
CA GLU A 22 1.46 -16.34 -18.27
C GLU A 22 0.12 -16.70 -17.61
N ILE A 23 -0.04 -16.33 -16.35
CA ILE A 23 -1.19 -16.68 -15.51
C ILE A 23 -2.20 -15.53 -15.57
N HIS A 24 -3.37 -15.76 -16.14
CA HIS A 24 -4.42 -14.77 -16.28
C HIS A 24 -5.43 -14.83 -15.12
N VAL A 25 -5.76 -13.66 -14.59
CA VAL A 25 -6.76 -13.48 -13.54
C VAL A 25 -7.86 -12.55 -14.07
N ASN A 26 -9.12 -12.99 -13.96
CA ASN A 26 -10.28 -12.17 -14.30
C ASN A 26 -11.46 -12.51 -13.37
N PRO A 27 -11.98 -11.55 -12.59
CA PRO A 27 -13.01 -11.82 -11.59
C PRO A 27 -14.40 -12.08 -12.22
N ASP A 28 -14.61 -11.62 -13.45
CA ASP A 28 -15.90 -11.72 -14.15
C ASP A 28 -16.01 -13.02 -14.96
N THR A 29 -14.91 -13.47 -15.58
CA THR A 29 -14.91 -14.64 -16.48
C THR A 29 -14.10 -15.82 -15.96
N GLY A 30 -13.34 -15.65 -14.89
CA GLY A 30 -12.46 -16.69 -14.34
C GLY A 30 -13.14 -17.64 -13.37
N ASP A 31 -12.50 -18.79 -13.18
CA ASP A 31 -12.84 -19.81 -12.18
C ASP A 31 -11.55 -20.27 -11.49
N ASP A 32 -11.52 -20.30 -10.15
CA ASP A 32 -10.33 -20.70 -9.40
C ASP A 32 -9.98 -22.19 -9.52
N GLY A 33 -10.88 -23.00 -10.10
CA GLY A 33 -10.61 -24.35 -10.57
C GLY A 33 -9.73 -24.42 -11.82
N ASN A 34 -9.58 -23.32 -12.56
CA ASN A 34 -8.73 -23.26 -13.75
C ASN A 34 -7.22 -23.26 -13.40
N ASP A 35 -6.40 -23.50 -14.42
CA ASP A 35 -4.94 -23.49 -14.33
C ASP A 35 -4.29 -22.10 -14.47
N GLY A 36 -5.07 -21.09 -14.88
CA GLY A 36 -4.61 -19.74 -15.12
C GLY A 36 -3.92 -19.52 -16.47
N VAL A 37 -3.53 -20.59 -17.18
CA VAL A 37 -2.78 -20.50 -18.45
C VAL A 37 -3.72 -20.78 -19.63
N GLY A 38 -4.41 -21.92 -19.60
CA GLY A 38 -5.40 -22.27 -20.63
C GLY A 38 -6.73 -21.54 -20.42
N SER A 39 -7.06 -21.17 -19.18
CA SER A 39 -8.24 -20.39 -18.83
C SER A 39 -7.99 -19.56 -17.57
N PRO A 40 -8.54 -18.33 -17.47
CA PRO A 40 -8.23 -17.44 -16.36
C PRO A 40 -8.75 -17.98 -15.03
N VAL A 41 -7.99 -17.76 -13.97
CA VAL A 41 -8.50 -17.93 -12.60
C VAL A 41 -9.33 -16.72 -12.19
N LYS A 42 -10.17 -16.88 -11.16
CA LYS A 42 -11.07 -15.81 -10.73
C LYS A 42 -10.37 -14.79 -9.85
N THR A 43 -9.56 -15.27 -8.90
CA THR A 43 -9.02 -14.44 -7.82
C THR A 43 -7.54 -14.14 -7.96
N ILE A 44 -7.13 -12.96 -7.48
CA ILE A 44 -5.71 -12.59 -7.40
C ILE A 44 -4.97 -13.59 -6.51
N ALA A 45 -5.59 -13.98 -5.39
CA ALA A 45 -5.03 -14.95 -4.45
C ALA A 45 -4.72 -16.30 -5.12
N ARG A 46 -5.58 -16.76 -6.03
CA ARG A 46 -5.34 -17.99 -6.80
C ARG A 46 -4.20 -17.80 -7.79
N GLY A 47 -4.18 -16.71 -8.54
CA GLY A 47 -3.12 -16.41 -9.51
C GLY A 47 -1.74 -16.37 -8.86
N ILE A 48 -1.60 -15.62 -7.76
CA ILE A 48 -0.34 -15.56 -7.00
C ILE A 48 0.05 -16.93 -6.44
N ARG A 49 -0.90 -17.75 -5.97
CA ARG A 49 -0.60 -19.08 -5.45
C ARG A 49 0.02 -19.98 -6.53
N LEU A 50 -0.49 -19.91 -7.75
CA LEU A 50 -0.02 -20.73 -8.88
C LEU A 50 1.40 -20.32 -9.33
N ALA A 51 1.70 -19.02 -9.35
CA ALA A 51 2.93 -18.48 -9.88
C ALA A 51 4.21 -19.09 -9.27
N GLN A 52 5.17 -19.43 -10.12
CA GLN A 52 6.51 -19.91 -9.79
C GLN A 52 7.56 -18.89 -10.26
N PRO A 53 8.83 -19.01 -9.82
CA PRO A 53 9.89 -18.11 -10.27
C PRO A 53 9.97 -17.99 -11.79
N GLY A 54 9.80 -16.77 -12.30
CA GLY A 54 9.84 -16.43 -13.71
C GLY A 54 8.45 -16.15 -14.32
N ASP A 55 7.38 -16.59 -13.67
CA ASP A 55 6.02 -16.43 -14.16
C ASP A 55 5.51 -14.99 -14.01
N THR A 56 4.53 -14.64 -14.84
CA THR A 56 3.77 -13.40 -14.72
C THR A 56 2.30 -13.70 -14.42
N VAL A 57 1.75 -13.02 -13.41
CA VAL A 57 0.33 -12.96 -13.12
C VAL A 57 -0.24 -11.70 -13.76
N HIS A 58 -1.05 -11.87 -14.80
CA HIS A 58 -1.74 -10.81 -15.51
C HIS A 58 -3.15 -10.61 -14.95
N LEU A 59 -3.41 -9.43 -14.40
CA LEU A 59 -4.76 -9.04 -14.02
C LEU A 59 -5.50 -8.47 -15.23
N ALA A 60 -6.78 -8.82 -15.39
CA ALA A 60 -7.68 -8.04 -16.23
C ALA A 60 -7.77 -6.60 -15.68
N PRO A 61 -7.87 -5.56 -16.54
CA PRO A 61 -7.83 -4.15 -16.15
C PRO A 61 -9.18 -3.66 -15.58
N VAL A 62 -9.58 -4.26 -14.47
CA VAL A 62 -10.83 -3.99 -13.76
C VAL A 62 -10.55 -3.64 -12.29
N THR A 63 -11.60 -3.31 -11.55
CA THR A 63 -11.51 -3.14 -10.10
C THR A 63 -11.67 -4.48 -9.40
N TYR A 64 -10.69 -4.83 -8.57
CA TYR A 64 -10.73 -5.97 -7.67
C TYR A 64 -10.98 -5.49 -6.24
N HIS A 65 -11.95 -6.10 -5.58
CA HIS A 65 -12.06 -6.05 -4.13
C HIS A 65 -11.24 -7.21 -3.54
N GLU A 66 -9.93 -7.17 -3.72
CA GLU A 66 -8.97 -8.15 -3.22
C GLU A 66 -7.63 -7.47 -2.89
N SER A 67 -6.83 -8.12 -2.05
CA SER A 67 -5.42 -7.76 -1.85
C SER A 67 -4.53 -8.72 -2.63
N ALA A 68 -3.42 -8.22 -3.16
CA ALA A 68 -2.35 -9.02 -3.70
C ALA A 68 -1.37 -9.39 -2.58
N ASP A 69 -1.52 -10.59 -2.02
CA ASP A 69 -0.66 -11.08 -0.95
C ASP A 69 0.49 -11.96 -1.48
N LEU A 70 1.71 -11.42 -1.41
CA LEU A 70 2.97 -12.04 -1.80
C LEU A 70 3.80 -12.49 -0.58
N THR A 71 3.16 -12.63 0.59
CA THR A 71 3.81 -13.10 1.82
C THR A 71 4.52 -14.43 1.61
N ASN A 72 5.79 -14.49 2.01
CA ASN A 72 6.64 -15.68 1.91
C ASN A 72 6.76 -16.23 0.47
N LYS A 73 6.58 -15.38 -0.55
CA LYS A 73 6.74 -15.71 -1.95
C LYS A 73 8.15 -15.35 -2.41
N HIS A 74 8.75 -16.19 -3.25
CA HIS A 74 10.13 -16.02 -3.70
C HIS A 74 10.23 -16.31 -5.19
N GLY A 75 10.71 -15.33 -5.96
CA GLY A 75 11.35 -15.55 -7.26
C GLY A 75 12.84 -15.89 -7.11
N GLU A 76 13.53 -16.02 -8.23
CA GLU A 76 14.97 -16.29 -8.30
C GLU A 76 15.71 -15.15 -9.02
N PRO A 77 17.04 -15.02 -8.85
CA PRO A 77 17.85 -14.14 -9.68
C PRO A 77 17.62 -14.41 -11.18
N GLY A 78 17.17 -13.40 -11.92
CA GLY A 78 16.83 -13.53 -13.34
C GLY A 78 15.46 -14.18 -13.64
N LYS A 79 14.73 -14.65 -12.62
CA LYS A 79 13.38 -15.21 -12.74
C LYS A 79 12.45 -14.61 -11.67
N SER A 80 12.17 -13.33 -11.83
CA SER A 80 11.22 -12.64 -10.96
C SER A 80 9.81 -13.21 -11.10
N ILE A 81 9.05 -13.22 -10.01
CA ILE A 81 7.59 -13.38 -10.10
C ILE A 81 7.01 -11.99 -10.36
N THR A 82 6.27 -11.84 -11.45
CA THR A 82 5.69 -10.56 -11.86
C THR A 82 4.19 -10.54 -11.58
N LEU A 83 3.69 -9.49 -10.93
CA LEU A 83 2.28 -9.13 -10.90
C LEU A 83 2.08 -7.90 -11.79
N ASP A 84 1.41 -8.09 -12.93
CA ASP A 84 1.11 -7.02 -13.88
C ASP A 84 -0.38 -6.69 -13.84
N GLY A 85 -0.69 -5.49 -13.36
CA GLY A 85 -2.06 -5.04 -13.20
C GLY A 85 -2.73 -4.65 -14.53
N HIS A 86 -1.97 -4.32 -15.58
CA HIS A 86 -2.51 -3.75 -16.82
C HIS A 86 -3.44 -2.53 -16.63
N GLY A 87 -3.29 -1.81 -15.52
CA GLY A 87 -4.18 -0.70 -15.14
C GLY A 87 -5.30 -1.09 -14.16
N ALA A 88 -5.29 -2.31 -13.62
CA ALA A 88 -6.21 -2.74 -12.58
C ALA A 88 -6.15 -1.88 -11.32
N VAL A 89 -7.27 -1.84 -10.60
CA VAL A 89 -7.41 -1.16 -9.31
C VAL A 89 -7.71 -2.20 -8.22
N LEU A 90 -6.92 -2.21 -7.15
CA LEU A 90 -7.19 -2.98 -5.95
C LEU A 90 -7.87 -2.06 -4.93
N ASP A 91 -9.19 -2.18 -4.80
CA ASP A 91 -9.99 -1.37 -3.89
C ASP A 91 -10.24 -2.13 -2.58
N GLY A 92 -9.67 -1.59 -1.50
CA GLY A 92 -9.71 -2.13 -0.15
C GLY A 92 -11.07 -2.07 0.54
N SER A 93 -12.05 -1.40 -0.04
CA SER A 93 -13.33 -1.12 0.58
C SER A 93 -14.41 -2.18 0.32
N GLU A 94 -15.39 -2.23 1.21
CA GLU A 94 -16.62 -3.03 1.08
C GLU A 94 -17.85 -2.14 1.28
N PRO A 95 -18.98 -2.45 0.60
CA PRO A 95 -20.22 -1.72 0.81
C PRO A 95 -20.74 -1.92 2.24
N VAL A 96 -21.23 -0.85 2.84
CA VAL A 96 -22.08 -0.93 4.03
C VAL A 96 -23.45 -1.43 3.58
N ARG A 97 -23.96 -2.49 4.20
CA ARG A 97 -25.25 -3.11 3.87
C ARG A 97 -26.19 -3.04 5.06
N SER A 98 -27.42 -2.60 4.84
CA SER A 98 -28.42 -2.41 5.90
C SER A 98 -28.65 -3.70 6.70
N ALA A 99 -28.62 -4.86 6.03
CA ALA A 99 -28.76 -6.18 6.64
C ALA A 99 -27.69 -6.51 7.70
N GLU A 100 -26.57 -5.80 7.70
CA GLU A 100 -25.46 -6.00 8.63
C GLU A 100 -25.42 -4.94 9.74
N TRP A 101 -26.23 -3.90 9.66
CA TRP A 101 -26.22 -2.73 10.54
C TRP A 101 -27.56 -2.59 11.27
N GLU A 102 -27.51 -2.23 12.55
CA GLU A 102 -28.69 -1.99 13.35
C GLU A 102 -29.16 -0.54 13.16
N SER A 103 -30.43 -0.35 12.77
CA SER A 103 -31.04 0.97 12.80
C SER A 103 -31.49 1.32 14.22
N LEU A 104 -31.05 2.47 14.71
CA LEU A 104 -31.44 3.03 16.01
C LEU A 104 -32.52 4.12 15.86
N GLY A 105 -33.06 4.30 14.66
CA GLY A 105 -34.01 5.37 14.31
C GLY A 105 -33.34 6.73 14.07
N GLY A 106 -34.08 7.67 13.46
CA GLY A 106 -33.60 9.04 13.21
C GLY A 106 -32.30 9.09 12.38
N GLY A 107 -32.17 8.21 11.39
CA GLY A 107 -30.98 8.11 10.53
C GLY A 107 -29.72 7.57 11.21
N LEU A 108 -29.80 7.11 12.46
CA LEU A 108 -28.65 6.56 13.19
C LEU A 108 -28.53 5.04 12.97
N TYR A 109 -27.34 4.58 12.62
CA TYR A 109 -27.03 3.17 12.47
C TYR A 109 -25.81 2.77 13.29
N ARG A 110 -25.79 1.52 13.76
CA ARG A 110 -24.71 0.96 14.56
C ARG A 110 -24.19 -0.35 13.98
N LYS A 111 -22.88 -0.53 14.02
CA LYS A 111 -22.21 -1.83 13.82
C LYS A 111 -21.22 -2.11 14.93
N VAL A 112 -21.53 -3.11 15.73
CA VAL A 112 -20.59 -3.73 16.67
C VAL A 112 -19.66 -4.66 15.91
N LYS A 113 -18.36 -4.63 16.23
CA LYS A 113 -17.32 -5.52 15.66
C LYS A 113 -17.28 -5.49 14.13
N LEU A 114 -17.19 -4.29 13.56
CA LEU A 114 -17.06 -4.11 12.11
C LEU A 114 -15.76 -4.76 11.57
N ALA A 115 -14.70 -4.73 12.36
CA ALA A 115 -13.40 -5.34 12.06
C ALA A 115 -13.03 -6.42 13.10
N PRO A 116 -12.21 -7.43 12.75
CA PRO A 116 -11.76 -8.46 13.69
C PRO A 116 -10.95 -7.90 14.87
N ARG A 117 -10.30 -6.76 14.65
CA ARG A 117 -9.51 -6.00 15.63
C ARG A 117 -9.70 -4.52 15.33
N MET A 118 -9.94 -3.72 16.35
CA MET A 118 -9.95 -2.27 16.30
C MET A 118 -9.13 -1.73 17.48
N ASP A 119 -8.01 -1.10 17.18
CA ASP A 119 -7.15 -0.42 18.16
C ASP A 119 -6.91 1.03 17.72
N ASP A 120 -6.20 1.80 18.54
CA ASP A 120 -5.94 3.22 18.28
C ASP A 120 -5.19 3.46 16.96
N ALA A 121 -4.33 2.52 16.54
CA ALA A 121 -3.58 2.65 15.30
C ALA A 121 -4.50 2.44 14.08
N ILE A 122 -5.31 1.39 14.08
CA ILE A 122 -6.30 1.13 13.02
C ILE A 122 -7.33 2.27 12.97
N LEU A 123 -7.83 2.70 14.13
CA LEU A 123 -8.79 3.79 14.23
C LEU A 123 -8.23 5.12 13.74
N GLY A 124 -6.93 5.38 13.94
CA GLY A 124 -6.24 6.55 13.39
C GLY A 124 -6.16 6.57 11.87
N ARG A 125 -6.33 5.42 11.22
CA ARG A 125 -6.29 5.25 9.76
C ARG A 125 -7.67 5.08 9.12
N TRP A 126 -8.72 5.01 9.94
CA TRP A 126 -10.05 4.63 9.51
C TRP A 126 -10.79 5.74 8.79
N PHE A 127 -11.69 5.36 7.88
CA PHE A 127 -12.54 6.26 7.11
C PHE A 127 -13.80 5.55 6.63
N PHE A 128 -14.76 6.32 6.12
CA PHE A 128 -15.87 5.83 5.31
C PHE A 128 -15.90 6.57 3.97
N LEU A 129 -16.33 5.91 2.90
CA LEU A 129 -16.54 6.53 1.59
C LEU A 129 -18.02 6.85 1.42
N TRP A 130 -18.37 8.13 1.39
CA TRP A 130 -19.73 8.60 1.14
C TRP A 130 -19.86 9.00 -0.32
N ASN A 131 -20.60 8.23 -1.12
CA ASN A 131 -20.71 8.43 -2.57
C ASN A 131 -19.34 8.51 -3.27
N GLY A 132 -18.40 7.68 -2.82
CA GLY A 132 -17.02 7.67 -3.32
C GLY A 132 -16.11 8.77 -2.75
N GLN A 133 -16.60 9.65 -1.86
CA GLN A 133 -15.77 10.63 -1.19
C GLN A 133 -15.31 10.14 0.17
N MET A 134 -13.99 10.16 0.41
CA MET A 134 -13.44 9.75 1.69
C MET A 134 -13.75 10.75 2.82
N ASN A 135 -14.39 10.27 3.88
CA ASN A 135 -14.61 10.98 5.13
C ASN A 135 -13.80 10.33 6.26
N ARG A 136 -12.79 11.06 6.75
CA ARG A 136 -11.89 10.64 7.85
C ARG A 136 -12.22 11.31 9.20
N MET A 137 -13.29 12.12 9.27
CA MET A 137 -13.66 12.90 10.46
C MET A 137 -12.53 13.79 10.99
N ASP A 138 -11.78 14.44 10.09
CA ASP A 138 -10.60 15.27 10.41
C ASP A 138 -9.51 14.51 11.20
N ARG A 139 -9.37 13.21 10.91
CA ARG A 139 -8.36 12.33 11.49
C ARG A 139 -7.47 11.77 10.40
N THR A 140 -6.22 11.53 10.76
CA THR A 140 -5.25 10.90 9.88
C THR A 140 -4.13 10.27 10.69
N SER A 141 -3.60 9.15 10.21
CA SER A 141 -2.43 8.48 10.79
C SER A 141 -1.20 9.39 10.73
N LYS A 142 -0.41 9.44 11.81
CA LYS A 142 0.85 10.22 11.92
C LYS A 142 0.68 11.75 11.75
N GLY A 143 -0.53 12.25 11.48
CA GLY A 143 -0.85 13.67 11.37
C GLY A 143 -1.80 14.16 12.46
N PRO A 144 -2.30 15.40 12.33
CA PRO A 144 -3.33 15.94 13.21
C PRO A 144 -4.59 15.06 13.21
N SER A 145 -5.19 14.87 14.38
CA SER A 145 -6.44 14.12 14.51
C SER A 145 -7.37 14.80 15.51
N ALA A 146 -8.56 15.19 15.02
CA ALA A 146 -9.62 15.72 15.87
C ALA A 146 -10.19 14.61 16.78
N PRO A 147 -10.65 14.93 18.01
CA PRO A 147 -11.31 13.95 18.86
C PRO A 147 -12.58 13.41 18.17
N LEU A 148 -12.89 12.13 18.42
CA LEU A 148 -14.15 11.54 17.95
C LEU A 148 -15.34 12.22 18.64
N LYS A 149 -16.38 12.53 17.88
CA LYS A 149 -17.62 13.12 18.40
C LYS A 149 -18.41 12.11 19.22
N ALA A 150 -19.18 12.59 20.19
CA ALA A 150 -20.17 11.75 20.84
C ALA A 150 -21.26 11.33 19.84
N VAL A 151 -21.88 10.16 20.03
CA VAL A 151 -22.94 9.65 19.14
C VAL A 151 -24.09 10.66 18.99
N THR A 152 -24.43 11.36 20.08
CA THR A 152 -25.48 12.39 20.12
C THR A 152 -25.14 13.65 19.33
N GLU A 153 -23.88 13.87 18.99
CA GLU A 153 -23.39 15.05 18.28
C GLU A 153 -23.18 14.81 16.78
N LEU A 154 -23.35 13.56 16.32
CA LEU A 154 -23.23 13.22 14.90
C LEU A 154 -24.28 13.95 14.06
N LYS A 155 -23.77 14.72 13.09
CA LYS A 155 -24.55 15.32 12.00
C LYS A 155 -24.65 14.38 10.81
N GLU A 156 -25.49 14.71 9.84
CA GLU A 156 -25.63 13.93 8.62
C GLU A 156 -24.28 13.73 7.90
N ASN A 157 -24.06 12.52 7.39
CA ASN A 157 -22.84 12.06 6.72
C ASN A 157 -21.61 11.98 7.64
N GLU A 158 -21.79 11.97 8.95
CA GLU A 158 -20.72 11.80 9.93
C GLU A 158 -20.72 10.40 10.55
N TRP A 159 -19.57 10.03 11.10
CA TRP A 159 -19.39 8.77 11.81
C TRP A 159 -18.58 8.95 13.10
N THR A 160 -18.75 8.04 14.05
CA THR A 160 -17.88 7.93 15.23
C THR A 160 -17.60 6.47 15.56
N TYR A 161 -16.63 6.24 16.43
CA TYR A 161 -16.34 4.93 17.02
C TYR A 161 -16.42 5.03 18.55
N LEU A 162 -17.14 4.10 19.18
CA LEU A 162 -17.28 4.03 20.63
C LEU A 162 -16.58 2.78 21.15
N ALA A 163 -15.40 2.97 21.74
CA ALA A 163 -14.53 1.88 22.20
C ALA A 163 -15.17 0.98 23.27
N SER A 164 -16.03 1.53 24.13
CA SER A 164 -16.74 0.74 25.16
C SER A 164 -17.72 -0.29 24.58
N GLU A 165 -18.14 -0.10 23.32
CA GLU A 165 -19.05 -1.01 22.62
C GLU A 165 -18.35 -1.76 21.47
N ASP A 166 -17.11 -1.41 21.14
CA ASP A 166 -16.43 -1.84 19.91
C ASP A 166 -17.35 -1.62 18.69
N ALA A 167 -17.88 -0.39 18.57
CA ALA A 167 -18.94 -0.09 17.62
C ALA A 167 -18.70 1.19 16.83
N PHE A 168 -18.97 1.12 15.52
CA PHE A 168 -19.11 2.29 14.66
C PHE A 168 -20.55 2.76 14.64
N TYR A 169 -20.71 4.08 14.62
CA TYR A 169 -21.97 4.77 14.46
C TYR A 169 -21.94 5.63 13.20
N LEU A 170 -23.02 5.58 12.43
CA LEU A 170 -23.22 6.35 11.20
C LEU A 170 -24.49 7.18 11.32
N ARG A 171 -24.44 8.45 10.92
CA ARG A 171 -25.64 9.29 10.78
C ARG A 171 -25.91 9.57 9.31
N LEU A 172 -27.00 9.00 8.79
CA LEU A 172 -27.52 9.33 7.47
C LEU A 172 -28.43 10.56 7.53
N PRO A 173 -28.64 11.24 6.39
CA PRO A 173 -29.73 12.18 6.23
C PRO A 173 -31.09 11.53 6.56
N GLU A 174 -32.00 12.31 7.15
CA GLU A 174 -33.30 11.79 7.57
C GLU A 174 -34.09 11.19 6.38
N GLY A 175 -34.75 10.06 6.62
CA GLY A 175 -35.55 9.36 5.60
C GLY A 175 -34.76 8.60 4.53
N ARG A 176 -33.42 8.54 4.64
CA ARG A 176 -32.57 7.71 3.75
C ARG A 176 -32.31 6.33 4.35
N ASP A 177 -32.43 5.32 3.48
CA ASP A 177 -32.00 3.95 3.75
C ASP A 177 -30.49 3.82 3.51
N LEU A 178 -29.84 3.01 4.33
CA LEU A 178 -28.42 2.72 4.27
C LEU A 178 -28.02 2.06 2.94
N ASP A 179 -28.87 1.19 2.39
CA ASP A 179 -28.62 0.58 1.07
C ASP A 179 -28.83 1.55 -0.10
N ALA A 180 -29.54 2.67 0.13
CA ALA A 180 -29.76 3.71 -0.87
C ALA A 180 -28.62 4.73 -0.91
N VAL A 181 -27.72 4.73 0.08
CA VAL A 181 -26.53 5.57 0.12
C VAL A 181 -25.34 4.71 -0.33
N ASN A 182 -24.57 5.18 -1.30
CA ASN A 182 -23.34 4.49 -1.71
C ASN A 182 -22.26 4.69 -0.63
N LEU A 183 -22.40 3.98 0.48
CA LEU A 183 -21.51 4.03 1.63
C LEU A 183 -20.60 2.81 1.65
N ARG A 184 -19.30 3.03 1.84
CA ARG A 184 -18.30 1.96 1.91
C ARG A 184 -17.34 2.19 3.08
N TYR A 185 -16.69 1.14 3.53
CA TYR A 185 -15.67 1.19 4.59
C TYR A 185 -14.46 0.36 4.19
N PRO A 186 -13.24 0.67 4.66
CA PRO A 186 -12.08 -0.14 4.35
C PRO A 186 -12.17 -1.47 5.07
N LYS A 187 -12.09 -2.57 4.31
CA LYS A 187 -12.07 -3.93 4.85
C LYS A 187 -10.66 -4.52 4.86
N ARG A 188 -9.87 -4.18 3.84
CA ARG A 188 -8.54 -4.74 3.59
C ARG A 188 -7.47 -3.83 4.19
N SER A 189 -6.42 -4.44 4.73
CA SER A 189 -5.29 -3.72 5.29
C SER A 189 -4.52 -2.98 4.22
N SER A 190 -4.08 -3.68 3.17
CA SER A 190 -3.23 -3.11 2.14
C SER A 190 -3.59 -3.65 0.76
N ALA A 191 -3.23 -2.94 -0.30
CA ALA A 191 -3.54 -3.39 -1.66
C ALA A 191 -2.52 -4.45 -2.10
N VAL A 192 -1.23 -4.18 -1.91
CA VAL A 192 -0.16 -5.17 -2.08
C VAL A 192 0.53 -5.42 -0.76
N ILE A 193 0.68 -6.70 -0.41
CA ILE A 193 1.23 -7.15 0.88
C ILE A 193 2.47 -8.00 0.60
N GLN A 194 3.59 -7.64 1.20
CA GLN A 194 4.73 -8.52 1.40
C GLN A 194 5.04 -8.58 2.88
N SER A 195 5.04 -9.78 3.45
CA SER A 195 5.33 -9.99 4.86
C SER A 195 6.24 -11.19 5.07
N VAL A 196 6.81 -11.29 6.28
CA VAL A 196 7.74 -12.33 6.74
C VAL A 196 9.07 -12.34 5.96
N SER A 197 9.05 -12.80 4.72
CA SER A 197 10.17 -12.82 3.80
C SER A 197 9.69 -12.82 2.35
N GLY A 198 10.55 -12.39 1.44
CA GLY A 198 10.25 -12.44 0.00
C GLY A 198 11.43 -11.99 -0.84
N SER A 199 11.45 -12.39 -2.10
CA SER A 199 12.54 -12.02 -3.01
C SER A 199 12.12 -11.96 -4.47
N HIS A 200 12.75 -11.04 -5.22
CA HIS A 200 12.64 -10.96 -6.67
C HIS A 200 11.20 -10.82 -7.19
N HIS A 201 10.37 -9.99 -6.55
CA HIS A 201 9.06 -9.63 -7.10
C HIS A 201 9.14 -8.41 -8.01
N VAL A 202 8.32 -8.40 -9.05
CA VAL A 202 7.98 -7.21 -9.83
C VAL A 202 6.49 -6.96 -9.67
N VAL A 203 6.11 -5.75 -9.28
CA VAL A 203 4.70 -5.32 -9.25
C VAL A 203 4.57 -4.10 -10.12
N ARG A 204 3.69 -4.15 -11.13
CA ARG A 204 3.60 -3.06 -12.10
C ARG A 204 2.21 -2.76 -12.62
N ASN A 205 2.02 -1.54 -13.11
CA ASN A 205 0.79 -1.06 -13.76
C ASN A 205 -0.46 -1.28 -12.88
N LEU A 206 -0.38 -0.94 -11.59
CA LEU A 206 -1.37 -1.29 -10.59
C LEU A 206 -1.67 -0.09 -9.68
N THR A 207 -2.96 0.13 -9.41
CA THR A 207 -3.41 1.12 -8.42
C THR A 207 -3.93 0.42 -7.18
N GLY A 208 -3.44 0.77 -5.99
CA GLY A 208 -4.05 0.43 -4.71
C GLY A 208 -4.86 1.59 -4.16
N THR A 209 -6.05 1.34 -3.64
CA THR A 209 -6.91 2.40 -3.08
C THR A 209 -7.81 1.90 -1.95
N HIS A 210 -8.26 2.82 -1.09
CA HIS A 210 -9.29 2.57 -0.07
C HIS A 210 -9.01 1.40 0.89
N VAL A 211 -7.74 1.16 1.19
CA VAL A 211 -7.29 0.21 2.22
C VAL A 211 -7.06 0.95 3.55
N TYR A 212 -7.27 0.31 4.71
CA TYR A 212 -7.10 1.01 6.00
C TYR A 212 -5.64 1.17 6.42
N ASN A 213 -4.69 0.47 5.79
CA ASN A 213 -3.26 0.60 6.02
C ASN A 213 -2.61 1.15 4.74
N ASP A 214 -1.71 0.42 4.09
CA ASP A 214 -0.86 1.01 3.06
C ASP A 214 -1.26 0.56 1.64
N GLY A 215 -1.03 1.41 0.64
CA GLY A 215 -1.16 0.98 -0.76
C GLY A 215 -0.23 -0.21 -1.05
N PHE A 216 1.06 -0.04 -0.74
CA PHE A 216 2.08 -1.06 -0.89
C PHE A 216 2.82 -1.24 0.43
N ASN A 217 2.59 -2.37 1.09
CA ASN A 217 3.09 -2.66 2.43
C ASN A 217 4.19 -3.72 2.39
N VAL A 218 5.44 -3.31 2.59
CA VAL A 218 6.62 -4.18 2.51
C VAL A 218 7.22 -4.39 3.90
N HIS A 219 7.02 -5.57 4.48
CA HIS A 219 7.54 -5.97 5.79
C HIS A 219 8.41 -7.22 5.75
N GLY A 220 9.32 -7.31 6.72
CA GLY A 220 10.18 -8.47 6.95
C GLY A 220 11.45 -8.48 6.10
N ALA A 221 11.98 -9.67 5.86
CA ALA A 221 13.21 -9.86 5.08
C ALA A 221 12.92 -9.87 3.57
N GLN A 222 12.91 -8.68 2.96
CA GLN A 222 12.48 -8.48 1.58
C GLN A 222 13.69 -8.12 0.69
N ARG A 223 13.84 -8.77 -0.47
CA ARG A 223 15.05 -8.63 -1.33
C ARG A 223 14.72 -8.40 -2.79
N SER A 224 15.39 -7.41 -3.38
CA SER A 224 15.38 -7.19 -4.84
C SER A 224 13.97 -7.03 -5.42
N HIS A 225 13.10 -6.29 -4.73
CA HIS A 225 11.76 -5.97 -5.24
C HIS A 225 11.82 -4.78 -6.21
N ARG A 226 11.02 -4.86 -7.26
CA ARG A 226 10.83 -3.78 -8.23
C ARG A 226 9.37 -3.41 -8.33
N TYR A 227 9.10 -2.12 -8.39
CA TYR A 227 7.78 -1.56 -8.60
C TYR A 227 7.83 -0.59 -9.77
N GLU A 228 6.91 -0.74 -10.72
CA GLU A 228 6.94 0.03 -11.97
C GLU A 228 5.54 0.57 -12.30
N ASN A 229 5.40 1.89 -12.46
CA ASN A 229 4.11 2.53 -12.80
C ASN A 229 2.98 2.13 -11.84
N ILE A 230 3.21 2.32 -10.54
CA ILE A 230 2.24 2.01 -9.48
C ILE A 230 1.62 3.27 -8.89
N ALA A 231 0.41 3.17 -8.37
CA ALA A 231 -0.26 4.27 -7.69
C ALA A 231 -0.90 3.83 -6.38
N ALA A 232 -0.80 4.67 -5.34
CA ALA A 232 -1.54 4.53 -4.10
C ALA A 232 -2.42 5.76 -3.91
N ILE A 233 -3.74 5.56 -3.87
CA ILE A 233 -4.71 6.65 -3.88
C ILE A 233 -5.66 6.49 -2.70
N GLU A 234 -5.72 7.49 -1.83
CA GLU A 234 -6.62 7.53 -0.67
C GLU A 234 -6.51 6.27 0.22
N CYS A 235 -5.29 5.87 0.55
CA CYS A 235 -5.00 4.83 1.53
C CYS A 235 -5.00 5.40 2.96
N GLY A 236 -5.43 4.58 3.92
CA GLY A 236 -5.64 4.93 5.33
C GLY A 236 -4.36 5.34 6.07
N ASP A 237 -3.21 4.76 5.70
CA ASP A 237 -1.89 5.09 6.23
C ASP A 237 -0.95 5.49 5.08
N ASP A 238 -0.01 4.64 4.68
CA ASP A 238 1.05 5.05 3.74
C ASP A 238 0.71 4.73 2.28
N GLY A 239 1.17 5.56 1.34
CA GLY A 239 1.11 5.21 -0.08
C GLY A 239 1.99 4.01 -0.38
N PHE A 240 3.26 4.11 0.01
CA PHE A 240 4.24 3.03 -0.01
C PHE A 240 5.02 3.03 1.30
N SER A 241 5.27 1.85 1.86
CA SER A 241 6.09 1.69 3.06
C SER A 241 7.04 0.49 2.97
N ALA A 242 8.33 0.74 3.24
CA ALA A 242 9.34 -0.30 3.39
C ALA A 242 9.83 -0.37 4.84
N HIS A 243 9.66 -1.54 5.46
CA HIS A 243 10.00 -1.78 6.86
C HIS A 243 11.16 -2.75 7.01
N GLU A 244 11.62 -2.87 8.26
CA GLU A 244 12.68 -3.78 8.71
C GLU A 244 13.89 -3.89 7.77
N ASP A 245 13.95 -4.93 6.94
CA ASP A 245 15.11 -5.31 6.15
C ASP A 245 14.72 -5.38 4.67
N ALA A 246 13.91 -4.42 4.22
CA ALA A 246 13.45 -4.37 2.84
C ALA A 246 14.45 -3.71 1.89
N ASP A 247 14.57 -4.23 0.66
CA ASP A 247 15.31 -3.64 -0.47
C ASP A 247 14.36 -3.51 -1.68
N CYS A 248 14.02 -2.26 -2.02
CA CYS A 248 13.06 -1.93 -3.06
C CYS A 248 13.57 -0.88 -4.05
N ARG A 249 13.27 -1.08 -5.34
CA ARG A 249 13.39 -0.07 -6.39
C ARG A 249 12.01 0.26 -6.94
N ILE A 250 11.69 1.54 -7.02
CA ILE A 250 10.39 2.04 -7.44
C ILE A 250 10.63 3.05 -8.57
N ASP A 251 10.07 2.81 -9.75
CA ASP A 251 10.16 3.70 -10.91
C ASP A 251 8.75 4.00 -11.45
N GLY A 252 8.30 5.25 -11.32
CA GLY A 252 6.94 5.64 -11.64
C GLY A 252 5.99 5.36 -10.47
N PHE A 253 5.92 6.29 -9.51
CA PHE A 253 5.01 6.19 -8.37
C PHE A 253 4.13 7.44 -8.22
N VAL A 254 2.83 7.22 -8.06
CA VAL A 254 1.85 8.26 -7.76
C VAL A 254 1.24 8.03 -6.39
N SER A 255 1.28 9.05 -5.52
CA SER A 255 0.73 9.01 -4.16
C SER A 255 -0.21 10.18 -3.95
N ILE A 256 -1.52 9.93 -3.84
CA ILE A 256 -2.53 11.01 -3.73
C ILE A 256 -3.50 10.73 -2.58
N GLY A 257 -3.73 11.70 -1.70
CA GLY A 257 -4.76 11.59 -0.67
C GLY A 257 -4.47 10.55 0.43
N ASN A 258 -3.25 10.02 0.49
CA ASN A 258 -2.84 9.08 1.52
C ASN A 258 -2.60 9.80 2.86
N SER A 259 -2.57 9.06 3.97
CA SER A 259 -2.10 9.68 5.21
C SER A 259 -0.63 10.09 5.09
N THR A 260 0.20 9.20 4.56
CA THR A 260 1.60 9.51 4.24
C THR A 260 1.90 9.17 2.80
N GLY A 261 2.68 10.00 2.12
CA GLY A 261 3.14 9.72 0.76
C GLY A 261 4.07 8.50 0.70
N LEU A 262 5.23 8.61 1.37
CA LEU A 262 6.26 7.57 1.51
C LEU A 262 6.69 7.45 2.98
N CYS A 263 6.71 6.23 3.52
CA CYS A 263 7.16 5.96 4.89
C CYS A 263 8.08 4.74 4.97
N ASP A 264 9.40 4.96 5.09
CA ASP A 264 10.35 3.84 5.19
C ASP A 264 11.08 3.83 6.53
N THR A 265 11.22 2.65 7.14
CA THR A 265 11.75 2.47 8.49
C THR A 265 12.63 1.22 8.63
N GLY A 266 13.27 1.07 9.79
CA GLY A 266 14.19 -0.02 10.08
C GLY A 266 15.48 0.05 9.27
N THR A 267 16.09 -1.07 8.99
CA THR A 267 17.27 -1.17 8.12
C THR A 267 16.95 -1.18 6.62
N SER A 268 15.75 -0.75 6.23
CA SER A 268 15.29 -0.77 4.84
C SER A 268 16.11 0.16 3.94
N ARG A 269 16.13 -0.20 2.64
CA ARG A 269 16.77 0.53 1.56
C ARG A 269 15.81 0.71 0.40
N THR A 270 15.60 1.94 -0.03
CA THR A 270 14.65 2.25 -1.11
C THR A 270 15.21 3.26 -2.10
N HIS A 271 14.90 3.03 -3.38
CA HIS A 271 15.27 3.93 -4.46
C HIS A 271 14.02 4.27 -5.27
N TYR A 272 13.57 5.51 -5.14
CA TYR A 272 12.41 6.03 -5.86
C TYR A 272 12.85 6.90 -7.02
N ARG A 273 12.24 6.69 -8.18
CA ARG A 273 12.43 7.49 -9.38
C ARG A 273 11.08 7.82 -10.01
N ASN A 274 10.95 9.02 -10.59
CA ASN A 274 9.75 9.46 -11.28
C ASN A 274 8.52 9.42 -10.35
N VAL A 275 8.55 10.29 -9.33
CA VAL A 275 7.57 10.30 -8.25
C VAL A 275 6.67 11.53 -8.33
N TYR A 276 5.36 11.33 -8.14
CA TYR A 276 4.40 12.39 -7.93
C TYR A 276 3.64 12.18 -6.61
N ILE A 277 3.68 13.16 -5.72
CA ILE A 277 2.94 13.15 -4.46
C ILE A 277 2.05 14.38 -4.39
N LYS A 278 0.78 14.20 -4.00
CA LYS A 278 -0.20 15.27 -3.83
C LYS A 278 -1.16 15.00 -2.68
N ASP A 279 -1.64 16.04 -2.03
CA ASP A 279 -2.81 15.99 -1.14
C ASP A 279 -2.69 14.95 0.00
N CYS A 280 -1.47 14.56 0.39
CA CYS A 280 -1.26 13.71 1.56
C CYS A 280 -1.58 14.51 2.84
N HIS A 281 -2.00 13.83 3.90
CA HIS A 281 -2.53 14.51 5.10
C HIS A 281 -1.52 14.65 6.25
N GLY A 282 -0.81 13.57 6.59
CA GLY A 282 0.17 13.49 7.65
C GLY A 282 1.57 13.90 7.17
N TYR A 283 2.14 13.12 6.26
CA TYR A 283 3.49 13.36 5.71
C TYR A 283 3.53 13.23 4.18
N ASP A 284 4.39 13.98 3.49
CA ASP A 284 4.71 13.64 2.10
C ASP A 284 5.87 12.63 2.06
N LEU A 285 7.03 13.01 2.62
CA LEU A 285 8.21 12.17 2.74
C LEU A 285 8.57 11.93 4.22
N TYR A 286 8.48 10.68 4.68
CA TYR A 286 8.79 10.29 6.05
C TYR A 286 9.81 9.15 6.10
N PHE A 287 11.08 9.48 6.27
CA PHE A 287 12.16 8.48 6.26
C PHE A 287 12.81 8.32 7.63
N LEU A 288 12.71 7.11 8.15
CA LEU A 288 13.24 6.64 9.43
C LEU A 288 14.28 5.54 9.22
N GLY A 289 14.32 4.98 8.00
CA GLY A 289 15.13 3.83 7.65
C GLY A 289 16.58 4.17 7.31
N LEU A 290 17.31 3.16 6.85
CA LEU A 290 18.77 3.23 6.74
C LEU A 290 19.25 4.05 5.54
N GLU A 291 18.72 3.79 4.34
CA GLU A 291 19.21 4.41 3.11
C GLU A 291 18.11 4.58 2.07
N HIS A 292 17.82 5.82 1.71
CA HIS A 292 16.72 6.15 0.79
C HIS A 292 17.19 7.14 -0.28
N SER A 293 16.61 7.06 -1.47
CA SER A 293 16.84 8.05 -2.51
C SER A 293 15.54 8.38 -3.24
N VAL A 294 15.36 9.65 -3.60
CA VAL A 294 14.26 10.13 -4.43
C VAL A 294 14.84 10.95 -5.58
N GLU A 295 14.61 10.49 -6.81
CA GLU A 295 15.06 11.11 -8.05
C GLU A 295 13.89 11.51 -8.95
N ASN A 296 13.95 12.70 -9.55
CA ASN A 296 12.94 13.19 -10.50
C ASN A 296 11.53 13.17 -9.87
N ALA A 297 11.32 14.02 -8.87
CA ALA A 297 10.06 14.03 -8.12
C ALA A 297 9.40 15.42 -8.07
N LEU A 298 8.07 15.42 -8.18
CA LEU A 298 7.22 16.56 -7.89
C LEU A 298 6.34 16.24 -6.68
N ILE A 299 6.48 17.04 -5.63
CA ILE A 299 5.69 16.93 -4.41
C ILE A 299 4.88 18.22 -4.27
N GLU A 300 3.57 18.11 -4.48
CA GLU A 300 2.58 19.15 -4.24
C GLU A 300 2.06 19.00 -2.81
N SER A 301 2.81 19.58 -1.88
CA SER A 301 2.64 19.33 -0.47
C SER A 301 1.38 19.99 0.09
N ARG A 302 0.53 19.17 0.71
CA ARG A 302 -0.52 19.59 1.65
C ARG A 302 -0.42 18.89 3.01
N ALA A 303 0.52 17.97 3.16
CA ALA A 303 0.69 17.22 4.38
C ALA A 303 1.01 18.11 5.57
N ALA A 304 0.67 17.65 6.78
CA ALA A 304 1.06 18.33 8.00
C ALA A 304 2.59 18.48 8.11
N ARG A 305 3.38 17.58 7.52
CA ARG A 305 4.84 17.70 7.43
C ARG A 305 5.34 17.26 6.06
N SER A 306 6.09 18.11 5.36
CA SER A 306 6.49 17.82 3.98
C SER A 306 7.67 16.84 3.89
N LEU A 307 8.73 17.10 4.65
CA LEU A 307 9.93 16.27 4.65
C LEU A 307 10.38 16.04 6.09
N TYR A 308 10.35 14.78 6.52
CA TYR A 308 10.74 14.41 7.88
C TYR A 308 11.68 13.23 7.88
N LEU A 309 12.88 13.47 8.40
CA LEU A 309 13.97 12.51 8.46
C LEU A 309 14.41 12.28 9.91
N MET A 310 14.49 11.02 10.33
CA MET A 310 14.86 10.68 11.72
C MET A 310 15.57 9.34 11.84
N GLY A 311 16.91 9.39 11.92
CA GLY A 311 17.76 8.23 12.16
C GLY A 311 17.83 7.77 13.62
N SER A 312 17.17 8.45 14.56
CA SER A 312 17.20 8.06 15.98
C SER A 312 16.46 6.74 16.27
N GLN A 313 15.67 6.23 15.33
CA GLN A 313 15.04 4.91 15.42
C GLN A 313 15.94 3.76 14.98
N LEU A 314 17.08 4.07 14.34
CA LEU A 314 18.03 3.05 13.90
C LEU A 314 18.86 2.52 15.07
N PRO A 315 19.35 1.26 14.98
CA PRO A 315 20.37 0.73 15.87
C PRO A 315 21.56 1.67 16.06
N GLU A 316 22.20 1.57 17.21
CA GLU A 316 23.37 2.40 17.54
C GLU A 316 24.47 2.27 16.46
N GLY A 317 25.11 3.39 16.14
CA GLY A 317 26.15 3.46 15.10
C GLY A 317 25.63 3.60 13.66
N LEU A 318 24.36 3.32 13.41
CA LEU A 318 23.74 3.55 12.10
C LEU A 318 23.18 4.98 11.98
N ARG A 319 23.02 5.43 10.73
CA ARG A 319 22.47 6.75 10.37
C ARG A 319 21.49 6.61 9.23
N CYS A 320 20.39 7.35 9.29
CA CYS A 320 19.44 7.49 8.19
C CYS A 320 20.09 8.36 7.11
N ARG A 321 20.26 7.81 5.90
CA ARG A 321 20.85 8.52 4.76
C ARG A 321 19.79 8.71 3.70
N VAL A 322 19.57 9.96 3.31
CA VAL A 322 18.61 10.28 2.25
C VAL A 322 19.30 11.13 1.19
N SER A 323 19.15 10.75 -0.07
CA SER A 323 19.55 11.58 -1.21
C SER A 323 18.33 12.03 -2.02
N LEU A 324 18.27 13.32 -2.32
CA LEU A 324 17.25 13.91 -3.19
C LEU A 324 17.96 14.47 -4.43
N SER A 325 17.54 14.06 -5.63
CA SER A 325 18.09 14.60 -6.87
C SER A 325 16.98 15.01 -7.83
N ASN A 326 17.04 16.24 -8.35
CA ASN A 326 16.01 16.80 -9.23
C ASN A 326 14.59 16.69 -8.61
N VAL A 327 14.45 17.20 -7.39
CA VAL A 327 13.19 17.17 -6.62
C VAL A 327 12.63 18.58 -6.45
N LEU A 328 11.37 18.77 -6.83
CA LEU A 328 10.60 19.97 -6.49
C LEU A 328 9.59 19.62 -5.40
N ILE A 329 9.76 20.21 -4.22
CA ILE A 329 8.72 20.24 -3.19
C ILE A 329 8.12 21.63 -3.18
N ARG A 330 6.84 21.74 -3.53
CA ARG A 330 6.11 23.00 -3.54
C ARG A 330 4.88 22.94 -2.66
N ARG A 331 4.62 24.06 -1.99
CA ARG A 331 3.37 24.38 -1.33
C ARG A 331 2.93 25.74 -1.83
N ASP A 332 1.76 25.77 -2.44
CA ASP A 332 1.22 26.99 -3.04
C ASP A 332 0.24 27.70 -2.09
N ASP A 333 -0.39 26.94 -1.18
CA ASP A 333 -1.36 27.44 -0.20
C ASP A 333 -1.07 26.90 1.22
N GLY A 334 -1.46 27.67 2.23
CA GLY A 334 -1.37 27.29 3.65
C GLY A 334 -0.08 27.74 4.36
N ASP A 335 -0.02 27.49 5.67
CA ASP A 335 1.16 27.82 6.47
C ASP A 335 2.35 26.96 6.05
N SER A 336 3.52 27.58 6.05
CA SER A 336 4.80 26.94 5.79
C SER A 336 5.05 25.81 6.80
N GLN A 337 5.56 24.68 6.33
CA GLN A 337 5.71 23.47 7.13
C GLN A 337 7.16 23.08 7.39
N GLU A 338 7.31 22.28 8.44
CA GLU A 338 8.57 21.77 8.92
C GLU A 338 9.23 20.85 7.88
N ILE A 339 10.40 21.26 7.38
CA ILE A 339 11.43 20.34 6.95
C ILE A 339 12.21 19.94 8.21
N ARG A 340 12.14 18.67 8.59
CA ARG A 340 12.84 18.13 9.75
C ARG A 340 13.96 17.20 9.33
N ILE A 341 15.16 17.51 9.78
CA ILE A 341 16.32 16.62 9.72
C ILE A 341 16.79 16.41 11.16
N SER A 342 16.47 15.26 11.73
CA SER A 342 16.78 14.97 13.15
C SER A 342 18.21 14.47 13.33
N ASP A 343 18.60 14.16 14.56
CA ASP A 343 19.89 13.54 14.88
C ASP A 343 20.11 12.22 14.13
N ARG A 344 21.38 11.81 14.00
CA ARG A 344 21.81 10.60 13.29
C ARG A 344 21.26 10.48 11.86
N THR A 345 21.08 11.62 11.20
CA THR A 345 20.53 11.71 9.85
C THR A 345 21.49 12.48 8.94
N ARG A 346 21.58 12.08 7.67
CA ARG A 346 22.29 12.81 6.62
C ARG A 346 21.36 12.97 5.41
N LEU A 347 21.12 14.22 5.03
CA LEU A 347 20.43 14.56 3.78
C LEU A 347 21.45 15.09 2.79
N GLU A 348 21.44 14.54 1.58
CA GLU A 348 22.16 15.06 0.42
C GLU A 348 21.15 15.55 -0.62
N THR A 349 21.39 16.72 -1.20
CA THR A 349 20.50 17.29 -2.21
C THR A 349 21.30 17.73 -3.43
N ASP A 350 20.75 17.48 -4.62
CA ASP A 350 21.29 17.90 -5.90
C ASP A 350 20.15 18.38 -6.79
N ARG A 351 20.20 19.64 -7.25
CA ARG A 351 19.15 20.25 -8.09
C ARG A 351 17.74 20.16 -7.47
N CYS A 352 17.63 20.39 -6.16
CA CYS A 352 16.34 20.42 -5.46
C CYS A 352 15.82 21.84 -5.30
N THR A 353 14.50 22.01 -5.39
CA THR A 353 13.80 23.27 -5.09
C THR A 353 12.75 23.03 -4.02
N PHE A 354 12.79 23.83 -2.96
CA PHE A 354 11.82 23.82 -1.87
C PHE A 354 11.09 25.18 -1.87
N ARG A 355 9.80 25.20 -2.16
CA ARG A 355 8.98 26.42 -2.27
C ARG A 355 7.82 26.40 -1.30
N GLY A 356 7.63 27.48 -0.55
CA GLY A 356 6.51 27.61 0.40
C GLY A 356 6.67 26.74 1.66
N LEU A 357 7.91 26.39 2.01
CA LEU A 357 8.27 25.59 3.19
C LEU A 357 9.15 26.44 4.13
N ASN A 358 9.15 26.12 5.43
CA ASN A 358 9.97 26.82 6.44
C ASN A 358 11.39 26.29 6.51
#